data_AF-A0A496LAE2-F1
#
_entry.id   AF-A0A496LAE2-F1
#
_cell.length_a   1.000
_cell.length_b   1.000
_cell.length_c   1.000
_cell.angle_alpha   90.00
_cell.angle_beta   90.00
_cell.angle_gamma   90.00
#
_symmetry.space_group_name_H-M   'P 1'
#
loop_
_entity.id
_entity.type
_entity.pdbx_description
1 polymer ?
#
loop_
_entity_poly.entity_id
_entity_poly.type
_entity_poly.pdbx_seq_one_letter_code
_entity_poly.pdbx_strand_id
1 'polypeptide(L)'
;MSLLGNIKADLDRKREKDLVDGNEKPTDSFSLKSIVDGRILINKGFRKFLPLIIILFILSLVYINNRFRYEALVKENNELKEVKLDLQTTELIKICQYKKVSSRSAVAQRLRELGSNLEEPQTPPIVIED
;
A
#
# COMPACT_ATOMS: atom_id res chain seq x y z
N MET A 1 58.10 -57.09 -23.62
CA MET A 1 58.06 -55.60 -23.68
C MET A 1 56.69 -55.04 -24.12
N SER A 2 55.63 -55.84 -24.33
CA SER A 2 54.33 -55.38 -24.84
C SER A 2 53.31 -54.95 -23.75
N LEU A 3 53.46 -55.43 -22.50
CA LEU A 3 52.49 -55.16 -21.43
C LEU A 3 52.49 -53.70 -20.93
N LEU A 4 53.66 -53.06 -20.87
CA LEU A 4 53.78 -51.66 -20.46
C LEU A 4 53.18 -50.68 -21.48
N GLY A 5 53.24 -51.03 -22.78
CA GLY A 5 52.65 -50.23 -23.85
C GLY A 5 51.12 -50.22 -23.79
N ASN A 6 50.52 -51.38 -23.50
CA ASN A 6 49.07 -51.52 -23.41
C ASN A 6 48.52 -50.78 -22.17
N ILE A 7 49.23 -50.83 -21.05
CA ILE A 7 48.86 -50.10 -19.83
C ILE A 7 48.93 -48.58 -20.05
N LYS A 8 49.97 -48.09 -20.73
CA LYS A 8 50.11 -46.67 -21.03
C LYS A 8 49.01 -46.17 -21.97
N ALA A 9 48.68 -46.95 -23.00
CA ALA A 9 47.59 -46.62 -23.93
C ALA A 9 46.21 -46.59 -23.25
N ASP A 10 45.95 -47.49 -22.29
CA ASP A 10 44.72 -47.43 -21.50
C ASP A 10 44.70 -46.28 -20.51
N LEU A 11 45.85 -45.90 -19.95
CA LEU A 11 45.95 -44.73 -19.08
C LEU A 11 45.70 -43.43 -19.85
N ASP A 12 46.23 -43.31 -21.07
CA ASP A 12 46.05 -42.14 -21.92
C ASP A 12 44.61 -42.06 -22.44
N ARG A 13 43.97 -43.18 -22.82
CA ARG A 13 42.52 -43.21 -23.14
C ARG A 13 41.64 -42.86 -21.94
N LYS A 14 42.02 -43.30 -20.74
CA LYS A 14 41.31 -42.93 -19.51
C LYS A 14 41.48 -41.44 -19.21
N ARG A 15 42.67 -40.89 -19.40
CA ARG A 15 42.94 -39.45 -19.24
C ARG A 15 42.18 -38.60 -20.26
N GLU A 16 42.08 -39.04 -21.51
CA GLU A 16 41.32 -38.35 -22.55
C GLU A 16 39.81 -38.43 -22.29
N LYS A 17 39.31 -39.59 -21.82
CA LYS A 17 37.94 -39.70 -21.31
C LYS A 17 37.69 -38.81 -20.09
N ASP A 18 38.62 -38.72 -19.14
CA ASP A 18 38.48 -37.87 -17.95
C ASP A 18 38.59 -36.36 -18.28
N LEU A 19 39.29 -35.98 -19.36
CA LEU A 19 39.36 -34.61 -19.87
C LEU A 19 38.09 -34.20 -20.64
N VAL A 20 37.47 -35.15 -21.36
CA VAL A 20 36.21 -34.96 -22.08
C VAL A 20 35.00 -35.03 -21.12
N ASP A 21 35.03 -35.92 -20.13
CA ASP A 21 34.01 -36.08 -19.06
C ASP A 21 34.18 -35.07 -17.92
N GLY A 22 35.36 -34.45 -17.79
CA GLY A 22 35.66 -33.41 -16.81
C GLY A 22 34.86 -32.11 -16.98
N ASN A 23 34.06 -31.99 -18.05
CA ASN A 23 33.12 -30.90 -18.28
C ASN A 23 31.65 -31.28 -18.01
N GLU A 24 31.36 -32.53 -17.64
CA GLU A 24 29.97 -33.02 -17.50
C GLU A 24 29.76 -33.89 -16.25
N LYS A 25 30.37 -33.53 -15.12
CA LYS A 25 29.86 -33.97 -13.82
C LYS A 25 28.88 -32.91 -13.32
N PRO A 26 27.56 -33.13 -13.36
CA PRO A 26 26.61 -32.25 -12.72
C PRO A 26 26.75 -32.47 -11.21
N THR A 27 27.69 -31.77 -10.58
CA THR A 27 27.60 -31.58 -9.15
C THR A 27 26.39 -30.67 -8.94
N ASP A 28 25.35 -31.24 -8.34
CA ASP A 28 24.11 -30.60 -7.91
C ASP A 28 24.37 -29.56 -6.81
N SER A 29 25.25 -28.60 -7.08
CA SER A 29 25.42 -27.40 -6.29
C SER A 29 24.81 -26.26 -7.09
N PHE A 30 23.67 -25.74 -6.62
CA PHE A 30 23.06 -24.51 -7.09
C PHE A 30 24.05 -23.35 -6.88
N SER A 31 25.05 -23.24 -7.74
CA SER A 31 26.07 -22.21 -7.65
C SER A 31 25.55 -20.95 -8.32
N LEU A 32 25.45 -19.84 -7.58
CA LEU A 32 24.99 -18.54 -8.09
C LEU A 32 25.78 -18.07 -9.33
N LYS A 33 27.00 -18.59 -9.51
CA LYS A 33 27.85 -18.36 -10.69
C LYS A 33 27.24 -18.94 -11.97
N SER A 34 26.54 -20.08 -11.89
CA SER A 34 25.88 -20.73 -13.04
C SER A 34 24.59 -20.03 -13.47
N ILE A 35 23.98 -19.24 -12.56
CA ILE A 35 22.83 -18.37 -12.86
C ILE A 35 23.28 -17.17 -13.72
N VAL A 36 24.42 -16.55 -13.36
CA VAL A 36 25.01 -15.43 -14.10
C VAL A 36 25.59 -15.88 -15.45
N ASP A 37 26.19 -17.07 -15.51
CA ASP A 37 26.71 -17.68 -16.76
C ASP A 37 25.62 -18.08 -17.77
N GLY A 38 24.33 -17.92 -17.45
CA GLY A 38 23.21 -18.25 -18.36
C GLY A 38 22.97 -19.75 -18.55
N ARG A 39 23.77 -20.62 -17.91
CA ARG A 39 23.61 -22.08 -17.94
C ARG A 39 22.28 -22.54 -17.33
N ILE A 40 21.73 -21.75 -16.41
CA ILE A 40 20.40 -21.97 -15.81
C ILE A 40 19.27 -21.98 -16.88
N LEU A 41 19.44 -21.25 -17.99
CA LEU A 41 18.45 -21.12 -19.07
C LEU A 41 18.41 -22.34 -20.01
N ILE A 42 19.50 -23.12 -20.02
CA ILE A 42 19.63 -24.36 -20.79
C ILE A 42 18.89 -25.51 -20.08
N ASN A 43 18.73 -25.41 -18.76
CA ASN A 43 18.12 -26.45 -17.96
C ASN A 43 16.60 -26.52 -18.22
N LYS A 44 16.09 -27.70 -18.64
CA LYS A 44 14.69 -27.89 -19.07
C LYS A 44 13.66 -27.50 -18.01
N GLY A 45 14.03 -27.61 -16.72
CA GLY A 45 13.18 -27.20 -15.61
C GLY A 45 12.92 -25.69 -15.55
N PHE A 46 13.96 -24.87 -15.68
CA PHE A 46 13.84 -23.40 -15.57
C PHE A 46 13.10 -22.79 -16.75
N ARG A 47 13.24 -23.37 -17.96
CA ARG A 47 12.51 -22.94 -19.15
C ARG A 47 10.99 -22.97 -18.97
N LYS A 48 10.47 -23.91 -18.17
CA LYS A 48 9.03 -24.00 -17.85
C LYS A 48 8.56 -22.89 -16.91
N PHE A 49 9.43 -22.37 -16.05
CA PHE A 49 9.14 -21.28 -15.12
C PHE A 49 9.42 -19.88 -15.69
N LEU A 50 10.14 -19.78 -16.81
CA LEU A 50 10.41 -18.52 -17.49
C LEU A 50 9.14 -17.67 -17.80
N PRO A 51 8.05 -18.23 -18.37
CA PRO A 51 6.81 -17.46 -18.58
C PRO A 51 6.17 -17.02 -17.25
N LEU A 52 6.27 -17.83 -16.19
CA LEU A 52 5.76 -17.47 -14.87
C LEU A 52 6.50 -16.27 -14.28
N ILE A 53 7.83 -16.22 -14.42
CA ILE A 53 8.67 -15.10 -13.93
C ILE A 53 8.31 -13.81 -14.66
N ILE A 54 8.08 -13.88 -15.97
CA ILE A 54 7.68 -12.72 -16.78
C ILE A 54 6.30 -12.20 -16.33
N ILE A 55 5.34 -13.10 -16.11
CA ILE A 55 4.02 -12.74 -15.58
C ILE A 55 4.14 -12.07 -14.22
N LEU A 56 4.96 -12.62 -13.31
CA LEU A 56 5.19 -12.06 -11.99
C LEU A 56 5.85 -10.67 -12.04
N PHE A 57 6.78 -10.48 -12.98
CA PHE A 57 7.42 -9.19 -13.21
C PHE A 57 6.42 -8.14 -13.70
N ILE A 58 5.58 -8.48 -14.69
CA ILE A 58 4.52 -7.58 -15.18
C ILE A 58 3.53 -7.25 -14.06
N LEU A 59 3.12 -8.27 -13.29
CA LEU A 59 2.22 -8.08 -12.15
C LEU A 59 2.83 -7.15 -11.09
N SER A 60 4.14 -7.25 -10.86
CA SER A 60 4.86 -6.37 -9.93
C SER A 60 4.86 -4.92 -10.41
N LEU A 61 5.09 -4.68 -11.71
CA LEU A 61 4.98 -3.34 -12.31
C LEU A 61 3.57 -2.77 -12.19
N VAL A 62 2.54 -3.59 -12.47
CA VAL A 62 1.14 -3.18 -12.32
C VAL A 62 0.81 -2.88 -10.85
N TYR A 63 1.29 -3.71 -9.91
CA TYR A 63 1.11 -3.50 -8.48
C TYR A 63 1.75 -2.21 -7.99
N ILE A 64 2.99 -1.93 -8.40
CA ILE A 64 3.68 -0.67 -8.10
C ILE A 64 2.84 0.51 -8.58
N ASN A 65 2.38 0.49 -9.83
CA ASN A 65 1.58 1.59 -10.39
C ASN A 65 0.24 1.75 -9.66
N ASN A 66 -0.38 0.64 -9.27
CA ASN A 66 -1.63 0.65 -8.50
C ASN A 66 -1.41 1.22 -7.09
N ARG A 67 -0.34 0.80 -6.40
CA ARG A 67 0.07 1.29 -5.08
C ARG A 67 0.23 2.82 -5.05
N PHE A 68 0.93 3.39 -6.03
CA PHE A 68 1.14 4.84 -6.10
C PHE A 68 -0.17 5.61 -6.28
N ARG A 69 -1.14 5.07 -7.03
CA ARG A 69 -2.46 5.69 -7.18
C ARG A 69 -3.27 5.67 -5.88
N TYR A 70 -3.15 4.59 -5.10
CA TYR A 70 -3.79 4.52 -3.79
C TYR A 70 -3.18 5.50 -2.79
N GLU A 71 -1.86 5.68 -2.79
CA GLU A 71 -1.21 6.62 -1.86
C GLU A 71 -1.60 8.08 -2.14
N ALA A 72 -1.77 8.46 -3.41
CA ALA A 72 -2.30 9.78 -3.78
C ALA A 72 -3.78 9.94 -3.40
N LEU A 73 -4.62 8.92 -3.70
CA LEU A 73 -6.05 8.95 -3.42
C LEU A 73 -6.36 8.97 -1.92
N VAL A 74 -5.54 8.29 -1.11
CA VAL A 74 -5.67 8.29 0.36
C VAL A 74 -5.35 9.67 0.94
N LYS A 75 -4.34 10.38 0.42
CA LYS A 75 -4.04 11.75 0.84
C LYS A 75 -5.19 12.71 0.51
N GLU A 76 -5.68 12.67 -0.72
CA GLU A 76 -6.79 13.51 -1.16
C GLU A 76 -8.06 13.24 -0.34
N ASN A 77 -8.37 11.97 -0.05
CA ASN A 77 -9.51 11.62 0.81
C ASN A 77 -9.34 12.10 2.26
N ASN A 78 -8.10 12.18 2.77
CA ASN A 78 -7.86 12.63 4.12
C ASN A 78 -8.03 14.15 4.23
N GLU A 79 -7.51 14.90 3.25
CA GLU A 79 -7.73 16.36 3.14
C GLU A 79 -9.22 16.70 3.00
N LEU A 80 -9.96 15.97 2.14
CA LEU A 80 -11.39 16.18 1.96
C LEU A 80 -12.20 15.91 3.24
N LYS A 81 -11.79 14.91 4.05
CA LYS A 81 -12.43 14.60 5.33
C LYS A 81 -12.16 15.68 6.38
N GLU A 82 -10.94 16.21 6.40
CA GLU A 82 -10.55 17.27 7.32
C GLU A 82 -11.32 18.56 7.04
N VAL A 83 -11.40 18.97 5.76
CA VAL A 83 -12.20 20.13 5.34
C VAL A 83 -13.68 19.97 5.68
N LYS A 84 -14.24 18.76 5.51
CA LYS A 84 -15.65 18.50 5.86
C LYS A 84 -15.90 18.64 7.37
N LEU A 85 -14.98 18.16 8.20
CA LEU A 85 -15.08 18.29 9.66
C LEU A 85 -14.96 19.74 10.12
N ASP A 86 -14.06 20.51 9.51
CA ASP A 86 -13.86 21.92 9.83
C ASP A 86 -15.08 22.77 9.46
N LEU A 87 -15.68 22.53 8.29
CA LEU A 87 -16.91 23.20 7.87
C LEU A 87 -18.08 22.92 8.82
N GLN A 88 -18.29 21.65 9.20
CA GLN A 88 -19.36 21.28 10.16
C GLN A 88 -19.13 21.93 11.52
N THR A 89 -17.88 21.97 11.98
CA THR A 89 -17.54 22.59 13.27
C THR A 89 -17.80 24.10 13.22
N THR A 90 -17.42 24.76 12.13
CA THR A 90 -17.66 26.19 11.92
C THR A 90 -19.15 26.53 11.87
N GLU A 91 -19.96 25.72 11.19
CA GLU A 91 -21.42 25.87 11.17
C GLU A 91 -22.03 25.74 12.57
N LEU A 92 -21.63 24.72 13.32
CA LEU A 92 -22.09 24.51 14.69
C LEU A 92 -21.71 25.68 15.60
N ILE A 93 -20.49 26.20 15.48
CA ILE A 93 -20.05 27.37 16.24
C ILE A 93 -20.90 28.59 15.89
N LYS A 94 -21.16 28.87 14.60
CA LYS A 94 -22.02 29.97 14.17
C LYS A 94 -23.42 29.82 14.74
N ILE A 95 -24.03 28.63 14.64
CA ILE A 95 -25.35 28.36 15.22
C ILE A 95 -25.34 28.60 16.73
N CYS A 96 -24.32 28.14 17.45
CA CYS A 96 -24.17 28.39 18.88
C CYS A 96 -24.06 29.89 19.20
N GLN A 97 -23.29 30.65 18.43
CA GLN A 97 -23.18 32.10 18.59
C GLN A 97 -24.53 32.78 18.38
N TYR A 98 -25.23 32.47 17.29
CA TYR A 98 -26.56 33.01 17.03
C TYR A 98 -27.56 32.60 18.10
N LYS A 99 -27.54 31.35 18.55
CA LYS A 99 -28.42 30.84 19.61
C LYS A 99 -28.17 31.50 20.95
N LYS A 100 -26.91 31.82 21.27
CA LYS A 100 -26.55 32.56 22.48
C LYS A 100 -27.15 33.96 22.44
N VAL A 101 -27.01 34.65 21.29
CA VAL A 101 -27.56 36.00 21.08
C VAL A 101 -29.08 36.00 21.03
N SER A 102 -29.70 34.98 20.42
CA SER A 102 -31.16 34.87 20.27
C SER A 102 -31.86 34.22 21.45
N SER A 103 -31.13 33.75 22.45
CA SER A 103 -31.72 33.16 23.65
C SER A 103 -32.63 34.18 24.34
N ARG A 104 -33.80 33.73 24.83
CA ARG A 104 -34.78 34.59 25.50
C ARG A 104 -34.16 35.41 26.63
N SER A 105 -33.26 34.78 27.39
CA SER A 105 -32.47 35.44 28.44
C SER A 105 -31.54 36.53 27.91
N ALA A 106 -30.81 36.30 26.81
CA ALA A 106 -29.93 37.31 26.22
C ALA A 106 -30.73 38.47 25.60
N VAL A 107 -31.86 38.18 24.95
CA VAL A 107 -32.77 39.20 24.41
C VAL A 107 -33.38 40.04 25.55
N ALA A 108 -33.80 39.41 26.65
CA ALA A 108 -34.31 40.10 27.83
C ALA A 108 -33.24 40.98 28.50
N GLN A 109 -31.98 40.53 28.58
CA GLN A 109 -30.87 41.38 29.06
C GLN A 109 -30.63 42.57 28.12
N ARG A 110 -30.55 42.34 26.81
CA ARG A 110 -30.36 43.40 25.81
C ARG A 110 -31.49 44.45 25.86
N LEU A 111 -32.74 44.02 26.03
CA LEU A 111 -33.89 44.92 26.16
C LEU A 111 -33.82 45.76 27.44
N ARG A 112 -33.37 45.18 28.56
CA ARG A 112 -33.11 45.92 29.82
C ARG A 112 -31.98 46.94 29.68
N GLU A 113 -30.87 46.56 29.03
CA GLU A 113 -29.73 47.45 28.74
C GLU A 113 -30.13 48.64 27.84
N LEU A 114 -31.06 48.43 26.91
CA LEU A 114 -31.62 49.45 26.02
C LEU A 114 -32.70 50.33 26.68
N GLY A 115 -33.01 50.12 27.97
CA GLY A 115 -33.97 50.93 28.73
C GLY A 115 -35.44 50.54 28.51
N SER A 116 -35.73 49.35 28.01
CA SER A 116 -37.10 48.85 27.83
C SER A 116 -37.69 48.31 29.14
N ASN A 117 -38.97 48.64 29.40
CA ASN A 117 -39.76 48.17 30.56
C ASN A 117 -40.43 46.79 30.34
N LEU A 118 -40.00 46.01 29.33
CA LEU A 118 -40.55 44.67 29.08
C LEU A 118 -39.93 43.63 30.03
N GLU A 119 -40.77 43.02 30.87
CA GLU A 119 -40.41 41.83 31.66
C GLU A 119 -41.04 40.56 31.08
N GLU A 120 -40.35 39.44 31.25
CA GLU A 120 -40.81 38.14 30.77
C GLU A 120 -41.99 37.66 31.66
N PRO A 121 -43.13 37.28 31.07
CA PRO A 121 -44.28 36.82 31.85
C PRO A 121 -43.93 35.53 32.60
N GLN A 122 -43.98 35.58 33.93
CA GLN A 122 -43.66 34.46 34.83
C GLN A 122 -44.77 33.41 34.92
N THR A 123 -45.96 33.73 34.40
CA THR A 123 -47.12 32.85 34.43
C THR A 123 -47.37 32.24 33.06
N PRO A 124 -47.57 30.91 32.97
CA PRO A 124 -47.90 30.27 31.71
C PRO A 124 -49.25 30.80 31.18
N PRO A 125 -49.40 30.97 29.85
CA PRO A 125 -50.63 31.46 29.26
C PRO A 125 -51.76 30.47 29.52
N ILE A 126 -52.86 30.97 30.09
CA ILE A 126 -54.08 30.21 30.36
C ILE A 126 -54.93 30.23 29.08
N VAL A 127 -55.39 29.05 28.65
CA VAL A 127 -56.38 28.96 27.57
C VAL A 127 -57.70 29.45 28.12
N ILE A 128 -58.26 30.51 27.52
CA ILE A 128 -59.62 30.95 27.79
C ILE A 128 -60.49 30.16 26.82
N GLU A 129 -61.28 29.22 27.34
CA GLU A 129 -62.35 28.58 26.55
C GLU A 129 -63.55 29.55 26.52
N ASP A 130 -64.04 29.83 25.30
CA ASP A 130 -65.21 30.68 25.03
C ASP A 130 -66.52 30.05 25.52
#